data_AF-A0A3D4UNJ0-F1
#
_entry.id   AF-A0A3D4UNJ0-F1
#
_cell.length_a   1.000
_cell.length_b   1.000
_cell.length_c   1.000
_cell.angle_alpha   90.00
_cell.angle_beta   90.00
_cell.angle_gamma   90.00
#
_symmetry.space_group_name_H-M   'P 1'
#
loop_
_entity.id
_entity.type
_entity.pdbx_description
1 polymer ?
#
loop_
_entity_poly.entity_id
_entity_poly.type
_entity_poly.pdbx_seq_one_letter_code
_entity_poly.pdbx_strand_id
1 'polypeptide(L)'
;MNPHTATIALALSLTGTALAGNTNDWIVAEGDWTNPANWSNGSVPTMSEIGIIANGGHAHIMHQDIELSSMILGTTIGGRLGFGGFSQYGGSTTIGGQSTITIGRNEGVNGHLTLYDGAQMTATNGLTVGHEGHGIANITDGSIVEFGELRVAGFRSIPNRTFTGSGFLEVAGEGSLIRTTDENAPEGMTIGAGGSAIVHVRDGGRIETANGLLLSSTTQGSNLIIEGPSSAVQVSGTYFDTGRDITLPDDHPPVGDAVLTLRNGGTLDASNTSRAMTLFSQTRIEGTGTLMGDAYFYQGSTIDPGEHNEYGHLSFTHQLDSVLEFNSSITGGTFHFDIGSTDNFDRLSVHDLIAGGTLEVAIADDFIAEYGQTFDIINADTLTGDFDLIVLPELEGSLFFEADIHAQGVTLHVVPAPASMIVLALTTLIRPRRNRAI
;
A
#
# COMPACT_ATOMS: atom_id res chain seq x y z
N MET A 1 50.83 -39.85 -13.73
CA MET A 1 50.70 -38.48 -14.26
C MET A 1 49.28 -38.35 -14.80
N ASN A 2 48.38 -37.75 -14.03
CA ASN A 2 47.02 -37.40 -14.47
C ASN A 2 46.96 -35.86 -14.54
N PRO A 3 46.49 -35.26 -15.63
CA PRO A 3 46.36 -33.81 -15.72
C PRO A 3 45.13 -33.37 -14.91
N HIS A 4 45.32 -32.35 -14.09
CA HIS A 4 44.24 -31.67 -13.40
C HIS A 4 43.37 -30.91 -14.41
N THR A 5 42.11 -31.29 -14.51
CA THR A 5 41.08 -30.51 -15.20
C THR A 5 40.69 -29.34 -14.30
N ALA A 6 41.12 -28.12 -14.65
CA ALA A 6 40.66 -26.90 -14.00
C ALA A 6 39.30 -26.51 -14.59
N THR A 7 38.24 -26.67 -13.80
CA THR A 7 36.91 -26.13 -14.12
C THR A 7 36.95 -24.62 -13.92
N ILE A 8 37.01 -23.86 -15.01
CA ILE A 8 36.81 -22.41 -14.99
C ILE A 8 35.30 -22.19 -14.93
N ALA A 9 34.78 -21.79 -13.77
CA ALA A 9 33.44 -21.25 -13.65
C ALA A 9 33.42 -19.86 -14.29
N LEU A 10 32.91 -19.77 -15.52
CA LEU A 10 32.50 -18.49 -16.09
C LEU A 10 31.25 -18.03 -15.34
N ALA A 11 31.41 -17.08 -14.43
CA ALA A 11 30.29 -16.30 -13.93
C ALA A 11 29.83 -15.40 -15.08
N LEU A 12 28.82 -15.83 -15.84
CA LEU A 12 28.07 -14.95 -16.72
C LEU A 12 27.24 -14.01 -15.82
N SER A 13 27.79 -12.83 -15.50
CA SER A 13 26.95 -11.73 -15.02
C SER A 13 26.15 -11.23 -16.21
N LEU A 14 24.89 -11.70 -16.33
CA LEU A 14 23.91 -11.05 -17.19
C LEU A 14 23.63 -9.67 -16.58
N THR A 15 24.39 -8.67 -17.02
CA THR A 15 24.02 -7.27 -16.84
C THR A 15 22.70 -7.07 -17.59
N GLY A 16 21.64 -6.69 -16.88
CA GLY A 16 20.41 -6.19 -17.52
C GLY A 16 20.78 -5.17 -18.58
N THR A 17 20.04 -5.17 -19.70
CA THR A 17 20.25 -4.32 -20.88
C THR A 17 20.99 -3.04 -20.52
N ALA A 18 22.30 -3.01 -20.81
CA ALA A 18 23.10 -1.81 -20.62
C ALA A 18 22.41 -0.71 -21.44
N LEU A 19 21.91 0.33 -20.77
CA LEU A 19 21.50 1.54 -21.46
C LEU A 19 22.73 2.01 -22.23
N ALA A 20 22.66 2.00 -23.56
CA ALA A 20 23.79 2.30 -24.45
C ALA A 20 24.07 3.82 -24.53
N GLY A 21 24.04 4.50 -23.39
CA GLY A 21 24.34 5.92 -23.25
C GLY A 21 25.72 6.15 -22.65
N ASN A 22 26.36 7.26 -23.00
CA ASN A 22 27.55 7.72 -22.32
C ASN A 22 27.18 8.06 -20.86
N THR A 23 27.92 7.52 -19.88
CA THR A 23 27.71 7.86 -18.47
C THR A 23 28.57 9.05 -18.08
N ASN A 24 28.08 9.85 -17.14
CA ASN A 24 28.83 10.93 -16.53
C ASN A 24 28.60 10.88 -15.02
N ASP A 25 29.65 10.56 -14.28
CA ASP A 25 29.57 10.22 -12.86
C ASP A 25 29.86 11.45 -12.00
N TRP A 26 29.12 11.59 -10.91
CA TRP A 26 29.38 12.58 -9.87
C TRP A 26 30.60 12.14 -9.04
N ILE A 27 31.63 13.00 -8.96
CA ILE A 27 32.94 12.64 -8.39
C ILE A 27 33.29 13.38 -7.08
N VAL A 28 32.42 14.25 -6.58
CA VAL A 28 32.64 14.99 -5.33
C VAL A 28 31.69 14.52 -4.22
N ALA A 29 32.07 14.74 -2.96
CA ALA A 29 31.21 14.40 -1.83
C ALA A 29 29.95 15.28 -1.77
N GLU A 30 30.08 16.58 -2.06
CA GLU A 30 28.97 17.54 -2.07
C GLU A 30 29.28 18.68 -3.05
N GLY A 31 28.28 19.18 -3.77
CA GLY A 31 28.45 20.32 -4.66
C GLY A 31 27.24 20.68 -5.50
N ASP A 32 27.36 21.80 -6.21
CA ASP A 32 26.35 22.29 -7.17
C ASP A 32 26.36 21.44 -8.45
N TRP A 33 25.19 20.96 -8.88
CA TRP A 33 24.98 20.18 -10.10
C TRP A 33 25.63 20.84 -11.32
N THR A 34 25.54 22.17 -11.41
CA THR A 34 25.98 22.94 -12.57
C THR A 34 27.50 23.12 -12.65
N ASN A 35 28.27 22.69 -11.64
CA ASN A 35 29.73 22.79 -11.66
C ASN A 35 30.34 21.61 -12.46
N PRO A 36 30.95 21.84 -13.64
CA PRO A 36 31.54 20.79 -14.44
C PRO A 36 32.64 19.99 -13.73
N ALA A 37 33.33 20.61 -12.76
CA ALA A 37 34.39 19.96 -12.00
C ALA A 37 33.86 18.86 -11.05
N ASN A 38 32.55 18.84 -10.81
CA ASN A 38 31.91 17.81 -9.99
C ASN A 38 31.59 16.53 -10.78
N TRP A 39 31.86 16.53 -12.09
CA TRP A 39 31.52 15.45 -13.02
C TRP A 39 32.77 14.81 -13.64
N SER A 40 32.71 13.49 -13.86
CA SER A 40 33.84 12.69 -14.36
C SER A 40 34.35 13.15 -15.73
N ASN A 41 33.46 13.67 -16.58
CA ASN A 41 33.81 14.14 -17.92
C ASN A 41 34.28 15.61 -17.93
N GLY A 42 34.31 16.29 -16.77
CA GLY A 42 34.62 17.72 -16.69
C GLY A 42 33.56 18.61 -17.35
N SER A 43 32.35 18.07 -17.55
CA SER A 43 31.18 18.72 -18.14
C SER A 43 29.93 18.29 -17.39
N VAL A 44 28.92 19.17 -17.29
CA VAL A 44 27.59 18.81 -16.77
C VAL A 44 26.95 17.81 -17.75
N PRO A 45 26.27 16.74 -17.28
CA PRO A 45 25.66 15.74 -18.17
C PRO A 45 24.61 16.38 -19.07
N THR A 46 24.53 15.89 -20.30
CA THR A 46 23.60 16.38 -21.33
C THR A 46 22.45 15.39 -21.61
N MET A 47 21.50 15.78 -22.46
CA MET A 47 20.37 14.95 -22.92
C MET A 47 20.76 13.67 -23.68
N SER A 48 22.04 13.44 -23.98
CA SER A 48 22.53 12.17 -24.56
C SER A 48 23.28 11.30 -23.55
N GLU A 49 23.43 11.79 -22.32
CA GLU A 49 24.21 11.16 -21.26
C GLU A 49 23.31 10.72 -20.10
N ILE A 50 23.81 9.76 -19.33
CA ILE A 50 23.20 9.28 -18.09
C ILE A 50 23.99 9.91 -16.93
N GLY A 51 23.32 10.73 -16.12
CA GLY A 51 23.90 11.28 -14.89
C GLY A 51 23.84 10.25 -13.76
N ILE A 52 24.98 9.93 -13.15
CA ILE A 52 25.06 8.97 -12.05
C ILE A 52 25.58 9.67 -10.80
N ILE A 53 24.76 9.71 -9.74
CA ILE A 53 25.21 10.15 -8.41
C ILE A 53 25.36 8.91 -7.53
N ALA A 54 26.60 8.58 -7.18
CA ALA A 54 26.96 7.42 -6.37
C ALA A 54 27.99 7.81 -5.28
N ASN A 55 28.46 6.82 -4.53
CA ASN A 55 29.56 6.93 -3.57
C ASN A 55 29.34 7.92 -2.39
N GLY A 56 28.10 8.12 -1.98
CA GLY A 56 27.72 9.09 -0.96
C GLY A 56 27.69 10.54 -1.47
N GLY A 57 27.77 10.76 -2.79
CA GLY A 57 27.72 12.10 -3.38
C GLY A 57 26.38 12.79 -3.15
N HIS A 58 26.43 14.08 -2.81
CA HIS A 58 25.29 14.96 -2.62
C HIS A 58 25.33 16.07 -3.68
N ALA A 59 24.48 15.97 -4.70
CA ALA A 59 24.34 17.04 -5.68
C ALA A 59 23.18 17.96 -5.29
N HIS A 60 23.43 19.27 -5.38
CA HIS A 60 22.43 20.32 -5.15
C HIS A 60 22.07 20.98 -6.48
N ILE A 61 20.77 21.07 -6.77
CA ILE A 61 20.26 21.83 -7.91
C ILE A 61 19.65 23.11 -7.36
N MET A 62 20.32 24.24 -7.56
CA MET A 62 19.93 25.49 -6.91
C MET A 62 19.28 26.53 -7.85
N HIS A 63 19.62 26.59 -9.15
CA HIS A 63 19.23 27.76 -9.97
C HIS A 63 19.00 27.51 -11.47
N GLN A 64 18.87 26.27 -11.95
CA GLN A 64 18.67 26.01 -13.38
C GLN A 64 17.77 24.82 -13.62
N ASP A 65 17.05 24.87 -14.75
CA ASP A 65 16.39 23.71 -15.29
C ASP A 65 17.44 22.71 -15.78
N ILE A 66 17.22 21.44 -15.48
CA ILE A 66 18.12 20.36 -15.89
C ILE A 66 17.38 19.44 -16.85
N GLU A 67 18.03 19.17 -17.97
CA GLU A 67 17.55 18.26 -19.00
C GLU A 67 18.53 17.09 -19.18
N LEU A 68 18.05 15.87 -18.91
CA LEU A 68 18.85 14.64 -19.00
C LEU A 68 18.07 13.51 -19.65
N SER A 69 18.81 12.53 -20.21
CA SER A 69 18.21 11.31 -20.75
C SER A 69 17.82 10.28 -19.70
N SER A 70 18.52 10.22 -18.57
CA SER A 70 18.23 9.33 -17.45
C SER A 70 19.11 9.73 -16.27
N MET A 71 18.64 9.39 -15.08
CA MET A 71 19.35 9.65 -13.83
C MET A 71 19.31 8.43 -12.91
N ILE A 72 20.46 8.10 -12.34
CA ILE A 72 20.59 7.01 -11.37
C ILE A 72 21.14 7.57 -10.05
N LEU A 73 20.40 7.35 -8.97
CA LEU A 73 20.81 7.72 -7.60
C LEU A 73 21.15 6.46 -6.80
N GLY A 74 22.45 6.27 -6.54
CA GLY A 74 23.00 5.15 -5.80
C GLY A 74 23.19 3.88 -6.63
N THR A 75 24.45 3.52 -6.89
CA THR A 75 24.85 2.27 -7.58
C THR A 75 25.78 1.36 -6.76
N THR A 76 26.53 1.88 -5.77
CA THR A 76 27.52 1.08 -5.01
C THR A 76 27.57 1.44 -3.54
N ILE A 77 27.68 2.73 -3.23
CA ILE A 77 27.41 3.34 -1.91
C ILE A 77 26.46 4.50 -2.22
N GLY A 78 25.47 4.76 -1.36
CA GLY A 78 24.27 5.54 -1.69
C GLY A 78 24.46 6.88 -2.41
N GLY A 79 23.43 7.39 -3.09
CA GLY A 79 23.48 8.68 -3.79
C GLY A 79 22.36 9.60 -3.32
N ARG A 80 22.62 10.90 -3.22
CA ARG A 80 21.60 11.90 -2.83
C ARG A 80 21.47 13.00 -3.89
N LEU A 81 20.23 13.30 -4.25
CA LEU A 81 19.89 14.48 -5.03
C LEU A 81 18.89 15.33 -4.25
N GLY A 82 19.28 16.58 -3.98
CA GLY A 82 18.42 17.57 -3.33
C GLY A 82 18.14 18.75 -4.24
N PHE A 83 16.90 19.22 -4.21
CA PHE A 83 16.45 20.44 -4.86
C PHE A 83 16.22 21.52 -3.83
N GLY A 84 17.13 22.48 -3.70
CA GLY A 84 17.06 23.53 -2.69
C GLY A 84 16.80 24.90 -3.27
N GLY A 85 15.61 25.44 -3.01
CA GLY A 85 15.28 26.83 -3.32
C GLY A 85 15.34 27.70 -2.08
N PHE A 86 16.44 28.44 -1.86
CA PHE A 86 16.37 29.63 -1.00
C PHE A 86 15.41 30.63 -1.67
N SER A 87 14.26 30.87 -1.02
CA SER A 87 13.25 31.90 -1.30
C SER A 87 13.38 32.60 -2.66
N GLN A 88 12.48 32.25 -3.58
CA GLN A 88 12.37 32.72 -4.97
C GLN A 88 13.23 31.94 -5.96
N TYR A 89 12.59 30.95 -6.59
CA TYR A 89 12.75 30.42 -7.97
C TYR A 89 12.68 28.90 -7.93
N GLY A 90 11.47 28.37 -8.20
CA GLY A 90 11.26 26.95 -8.46
C GLY A 90 12.04 26.54 -9.70
N GLY A 91 13.09 25.74 -9.49
CA GLY A 91 13.75 25.03 -10.58
C GLY A 91 12.87 23.89 -11.07
N SER A 92 12.77 23.70 -12.39
CA SER A 92 12.10 22.57 -13.01
C SER A 92 13.14 21.61 -13.57
N THR A 93 13.12 20.34 -13.17
CA THR A 93 13.94 19.31 -13.83
C THR A 93 13.08 18.51 -14.77
N THR A 94 13.36 18.61 -16.06
CA THR A 94 12.68 17.84 -17.09
C THR A 94 13.62 16.74 -17.58
N ILE A 95 13.31 15.49 -17.26
CA ILE A 95 14.04 14.33 -17.79
C ILE A 95 13.26 13.81 -19.00
N GLY A 96 13.62 14.29 -20.19
CA GLY A 96 12.92 14.00 -21.44
C GLY A 96 13.51 12.83 -22.22
N GLY A 97 12.65 12.08 -22.94
CA GLY A 97 13.04 10.91 -23.75
C GLY A 97 12.37 9.63 -23.26
N GLN A 98 12.96 8.45 -23.51
CA GLN A 98 12.53 7.17 -22.89
C GLN A 98 13.08 7.05 -21.45
N SER A 99 12.92 8.11 -20.66
CA SER A 99 13.78 8.40 -19.53
C SER A 99 13.20 7.97 -18.19
N THR A 100 13.98 7.24 -17.40
CA THR A 100 13.60 6.80 -16.05
C THR A 100 14.53 7.39 -14.99
N ILE A 101 13.95 7.64 -13.81
CA ILE A 101 14.69 7.93 -12.57
C ILE A 101 14.67 6.65 -11.72
N THR A 102 15.84 6.20 -11.29
CA THR A 102 15.94 5.05 -10.38
C THR A 102 16.70 5.43 -9.12
N ILE A 103 16.07 5.18 -7.98
CA ILE A 103 16.59 5.46 -6.64
C ILE A 103 16.82 4.13 -5.92
N GLY A 104 18.04 3.89 -5.43
CA GLY A 104 18.39 2.63 -4.76
C GLY A 104 18.40 1.46 -5.74
N ARG A 105 19.21 1.58 -6.82
CA ARG A 105 19.18 0.65 -7.95
C ARG A 105 19.60 -0.78 -7.59
N ASN A 106 20.64 -0.91 -6.76
CA ASN A 106 21.32 -2.17 -6.44
C ASN A 106 21.09 -2.57 -4.98
N GLU A 107 21.11 -3.88 -4.71
CA GLU A 107 20.97 -4.45 -3.36
C GLU A 107 21.96 -3.84 -2.35
N GLY A 108 21.46 -3.48 -1.16
CA GLY A 108 22.27 -2.86 -0.10
C GLY A 108 22.66 -1.40 -0.32
N VAL A 109 22.16 -0.75 -1.39
CA VAL A 109 22.47 0.65 -1.71
C VAL A 109 21.26 1.55 -1.40
N ASN A 110 21.52 2.68 -0.73
CA ASN A 110 20.51 3.67 -0.39
C ASN A 110 20.49 4.81 -1.42
N GLY A 111 19.38 5.03 -2.13
CA GLY A 111 19.18 6.26 -2.90
C GLY A 111 18.24 7.21 -2.15
N HIS A 112 18.50 8.52 -2.23
CA HIS A 112 17.62 9.53 -1.64
C HIS A 112 17.33 10.65 -2.64
N LEU A 113 16.04 10.92 -2.87
CA LEU A 113 15.53 12.07 -3.59
C LEU A 113 14.73 12.94 -2.62
N THR A 114 14.96 14.25 -2.62
CA THR A 114 14.12 15.18 -1.86
C THR A 114 13.80 16.41 -2.70
N LEU A 115 12.50 16.67 -2.84
CA LEU A 115 11.89 17.80 -3.53
C LEU A 115 11.11 18.61 -2.48
N TYR A 116 11.42 19.90 -2.37
CA TYR A 116 10.84 20.82 -1.40
C TYR A 116 10.78 22.24 -1.98
N ASP A 117 10.17 23.18 -1.27
CA ASP A 117 10.00 24.59 -1.66
C ASP A 117 9.42 24.80 -3.09
N GLY A 118 8.40 24.02 -3.45
CA GLY A 118 7.71 24.14 -4.75
C GLY A 118 8.51 23.65 -5.95
N ALA A 119 9.52 22.79 -5.74
CA ALA A 119 10.30 22.20 -6.81
C ALA A 119 9.43 21.38 -7.78
N GLN A 120 9.79 21.41 -9.07
CA GLN A 120 9.08 20.65 -10.09
C GLN A 120 10.00 19.62 -10.74
N MET A 121 9.50 18.40 -10.95
CA MET A 121 10.22 17.37 -11.66
C MET A 121 9.29 16.62 -12.60
N THR A 122 9.70 16.43 -13.85
CA THR A 122 8.95 15.65 -14.84
C THR A 122 9.87 14.58 -15.43
N ALA A 123 9.44 13.32 -15.51
CA ALA A 123 10.12 12.30 -16.32
C ALA A 123 9.14 11.53 -17.20
N THR A 124 9.44 11.40 -18.49
CA THR A 124 8.48 10.89 -19.46
C THR A 124 8.08 9.42 -19.25
N ASN A 125 9.02 8.54 -18.85
CA ASN A 125 8.68 7.12 -18.66
C ASN A 125 8.30 6.78 -17.22
N GLY A 126 9.16 7.01 -16.23
CA GLY A 126 8.80 6.63 -14.87
C GLY A 126 9.82 6.90 -13.77
N LEU A 127 9.32 6.84 -12.54
CA LEU A 127 10.12 6.88 -11.31
C LEU A 127 10.09 5.51 -10.63
N THR A 128 11.25 5.01 -10.25
CA THR A 128 11.40 3.81 -9.41
C THR A 128 12.12 4.14 -8.11
N VAL A 129 11.46 3.87 -6.98
CA VAL A 129 11.97 4.06 -5.62
C VAL A 129 12.23 2.71 -4.98
N GLY A 130 13.50 2.34 -4.77
CA GLY A 130 13.88 1.10 -4.10
C GLY A 130 13.83 -0.11 -5.03
N HIS A 131 14.57 -0.07 -6.15
CA HIS A 131 14.54 -1.11 -7.18
C HIS A 131 15.06 -2.48 -6.67
N GLU A 132 16.35 -2.57 -6.33
CA GLU A 132 16.93 -3.74 -5.62
C GLU A 132 17.44 -3.35 -4.23
N GLY A 133 17.68 -2.05 -3.99
CA GLY A 133 18.16 -1.50 -2.72
C GLY A 133 17.09 -0.72 -1.97
N HIS A 134 17.53 0.16 -1.07
CA HIS A 134 16.63 1.06 -0.34
C HIS A 134 16.49 2.38 -1.10
N GLY A 135 15.28 2.74 -1.51
CA GLY A 135 14.99 4.04 -2.09
C GLY A 135 14.14 4.87 -1.15
N ILE A 136 14.49 6.14 -0.99
CA ILE A 136 13.71 7.12 -0.24
C ILE A 136 13.43 8.30 -1.18
N ALA A 137 12.17 8.65 -1.34
CA ALA A 137 11.75 9.84 -2.08
C ALA A 137 10.81 10.68 -1.21
N ASN A 138 11.16 11.94 -0.97
CA ASN A 138 10.34 12.88 -0.19
C ASN A 138 9.92 14.04 -1.09
N ILE A 139 8.61 14.22 -1.27
CA ILE A 139 8.01 15.29 -2.05
C ILE A 139 7.22 16.18 -1.09
N THR A 140 7.69 17.41 -0.88
CA THR A 140 7.20 18.27 0.19
C THR A 140 7.00 19.72 -0.24
N ASP A 141 6.33 20.51 0.59
CA ASP A 141 6.25 21.98 0.48
C ASP A 141 5.77 22.48 -0.90
N GLY A 142 4.69 21.89 -1.42
CA GLY A 142 4.08 22.30 -2.69
C GLY A 142 4.80 21.80 -3.94
N SER A 143 5.72 20.84 -3.79
CA SER A 143 6.49 20.29 -4.91
C SER A 143 5.63 19.39 -5.80
N ILE A 144 5.84 19.47 -7.12
CA ILE A 144 5.05 18.73 -8.10
C ILE A 144 5.95 17.79 -8.87
N VAL A 145 5.49 16.55 -9.02
CA VAL A 145 6.22 15.53 -9.75
C VAL A 145 5.34 14.80 -10.73
N GLU A 146 5.74 14.77 -12.00
CA GLU A 146 4.97 14.15 -13.07
C GLU A 146 5.78 13.05 -13.75
N PHE A 147 5.23 11.84 -13.82
CA PHE A 147 5.88 10.68 -14.42
C PHE A 147 4.96 9.95 -15.40
N GLY A 148 5.50 9.11 -16.29
CA GLY A 148 4.67 8.14 -17.00
C GLY A 148 4.08 7.10 -16.04
N GLU A 149 4.97 6.39 -15.33
CA GLU A 149 4.67 5.33 -14.36
C GLU A 149 5.42 5.55 -13.03
N LEU A 150 4.80 5.18 -11.90
CA LEU A 150 5.42 5.21 -10.58
C LEU A 150 5.56 3.80 -9.99
N ARG A 151 6.78 3.42 -9.60
CA ARG A 151 7.06 2.16 -8.90
C ARG A 151 7.76 2.40 -7.57
N VAL A 152 7.22 1.83 -6.49
CA VAL A 152 7.84 1.84 -5.15
C VAL A 152 8.10 0.40 -4.76
N ALA A 153 9.36 0.03 -4.52
CA ALA A 153 9.83 -1.34 -4.33
C ALA A 153 9.36 -2.33 -5.42
N GLY A 154 9.30 -1.86 -6.69
CA GLY A 154 8.69 -2.62 -7.78
C GLY A 154 9.66 -2.92 -8.91
N PHE A 155 10.11 -4.17 -9.01
CA PHE A 155 10.43 -4.79 -10.29
C PHE A 155 9.70 -6.13 -10.39
N ARG A 156 8.91 -6.30 -11.45
CA ARG A 156 8.23 -7.56 -11.78
C ARG A 156 9.31 -8.62 -11.99
N SER A 157 9.36 -9.63 -11.13
CA SER A 157 10.48 -10.57 -11.07
C SER A 157 10.78 -11.21 -12.43
N ILE A 158 12.07 -11.43 -12.68
CA ILE A 158 12.50 -12.51 -13.57
C ILE A 158 12.27 -13.79 -12.77
N PRO A 159 11.66 -14.85 -13.34
CA PRO A 159 11.46 -16.11 -12.62
C PRO A 159 12.77 -16.58 -11.95
N ASN A 160 12.71 -16.93 -10.66
CA ASN A 160 13.81 -17.42 -9.81
C ASN A 160 14.78 -16.39 -9.19
N ARG A 161 14.40 -15.11 -9.00
CA ARG A 161 15.11 -14.21 -8.08
C ARG A 161 14.18 -13.60 -7.05
N THR A 162 14.53 -13.75 -5.77
CA THR A 162 13.93 -13.01 -4.67
C THR A 162 14.58 -11.63 -4.63
N PHE A 163 13.78 -10.59 -4.84
CA PHE A 163 14.22 -9.22 -4.63
C PHE A 163 13.86 -8.81 -3.19
N THR A 164 14.76 -8.08 -2.53
CA THR A 164 14.61 -7.59 -1.14
C THR A 164 14.66 -6.06 -1.08
N GLY A 165 14.33 -5.39 -2.19
CA GLY A 165 14.34 -3.94 -2.25
C GLY A 165 13.33 -3.35 -1.26
N SER A 166 13.60 -2.15 -0.75
CA SER A 166 12.59 -1.42 0.01
C SER A 166 12.41 -0.01 -0.51
N GLY A 167 11.18 0.44 -0.65
CA GLY A 167 10.85 1.80 -1.07
C GLY A 167 10.11 2.55 0.03
N PHE A 168 10.58 3.75 0.36
CA PHE A 168 9.80 4.71 1.13
C PHE A 168 9.52 5.93 0.24
N LEU A 169 8.24 6.25 0.07
CA LEU A 169 7.79 7.42 -0.65
C LEU A 169 6.90 8.26 0.27
N GLU A 170 7.28 9.51 0.45
CA GLU A 170 6.47 10.47 1.19
C GLU A 170 6.02 11.61 0.29
N VAL A 171 4.73 11.93 0.35
CA VAL A 171 4.13 13.12 -0.29
C VAL A 171 3.42 13.91 0.80
N ALA A 172 4.00 15.03 1.21
CA ALA A 172 3.52 15.82 2.33
C ALA A 172 3.39 17.31 2.00
N GLY A 173 2.48 18.00 2.68
CA GLY A 173 2.30 19.45 2.54
C GLY A 173 1.31 19.83 1.44
N GLU A 174 0.60 20.94 1.68
CA GLU A 174 -0.43 21.44 0.78
C GLU A 174 0.17 21.80 -0.59
N GLY A 175 -0.48 21.32 -1.65
CA GLY A 175 -0.04 21.52 -3.02
C GLY A 175 1.04 20.54 -3.51
N SER A 176 1.60 19.70 -2.62
CA SER A 176 2.50 18.63 -3.05
C SER A 176 1.75 17.57 -3.82
N LEU A 177 2.26 17.19 -4.99
CA LEU A 177 1.56 16.32 -5.92
C LEU A 177 2.52 15.36 -6.62
N ILE A 178 2.14 14.08 -6.69
CA ILE A 178 2.66 13.17 -7.70
C ILE A 178 1.55 12.83 -8.70
N ARG A 179 1.84 12.94 -9.98
CA ARG A 179 0.93 12.58 -11.06
C ARG A 179 1.58 11.57 -12.00
N THR A 180 0.89 10.46 -12.27
CA THR A 180 1.24 9.56 -13.37
C THR A 180 0.42 9.94 -14.60
N THR A 181 1.06 9.96 -15.77
CA THR A 181 0.52 10.57 -16.99
C THR A 181 0.42 9.59 -18.16
N ASP A 182 1.10 8.44 -18.10
CA ASP A 182 1.01 7.44 -19.15
C ASP A 182 -0.25 6.58 -18.96
N GLU A 183 -1.29 6.87 -19.76
CA GLU A 183 -2.52 6.10 -19.82
C GLU A 183 -2.32 4.67 -20.36
N ASN A 184 -1.17 4.39 -21.00
CA ASN A 184 -0.83 3.08 -21.56
C ASN A 184 0.05 2.24 -20.61
N ALA A 185 0.54 2.82 -19.50
CA ALA A 185 1.29 2.06 -18.51
C ALA A 185 0.39 0.96 -17.93
N PRO A 186 0.83 -0.31 -17.85
CA PRO A 186 -0.03 -1.43 -17.44
C PRO A 186 -0.64 -1.23 -16.05
N GLU A 187 0.13 -0.60 -15.16
CA GLU A 187 -0.28 -0.11 -13.86
C GLU A 187 0.22 1.33 -13.74
N GLY A 188 -0.66 2.31 -13.48
CA GLY A 188 -0.27 3.71 -13.32
C GLY A 188 0.72 3.88 -12.16
N MET A 189 0.42 3.26 -11.02
CA MET A 189 1.27 3.16 -9.85
C MET A 189 1.34 1.72 -9.33
N THR A 190 2.53 1.27 -8.96
CA THR A 190 2.75 -0.03 -8.32
C THR A 190 3.52 0.13 -7.00
N ILE A 191 2.99 -0.45 -5.93
CA ILE A 191 3.58 -0.45 -4.59
C ILE A 191 3.90 -1.91 -4.21
N GLY A 192 5.18 -2.20 -3.98
CA GLY A 192 5.62 -3.45 -3.36
C GLY A 192 5.74 -4.68 -4.25
N ALA A 193 5.72 -4.55 -5.58
CA ALA A 193 5.76 -5.69 -6.50
C ALA A 193 7.06 -6.52 -6.48
N GLY A 194 8.12 -6.07 -5.81
CA GLY A 194 9.41 -6.76 -5.68
C GLY A 194 10.06 -6.64 -4.29
N GLY A 195 9.34 -6.19 -3.27
CA GLY A 195 9.88 -5.98 -1.92
C GLY A 195 8.95 -5.16 -1.02
N SER A 196 9.46 -4.68 0.12
CA SER A 196 8.66 -3.91 1.06
C SER A 196 8.51 -2.45 0.62
N ALA A 197 7.29 -1.95 0.56
CA ALA A 197 7.05 -0.56 0.20
C ALA A 197 6.19 0.14 1.25
N ILE A 198 6.54 1.38 1.58
CA ILE A 198 5.70 2.28 2.36
C ILE A 198 5.51 3.54 1.52
N VAL A 199 4.26 3.87 1.25
CA VAL A 199 3.86 5.16 0.67
C VAL A 199 3.05 5.90 1.71
N HIS A 200 3.47 7.11 2.07
CA HIS A 200 2.77 7.96 3.03
C HIS A 200 2.37 9.28 2.38
N VAL A 201 1.07 9.54 2.35
CA VAL A 201 0.47 10.77 1.82
C VAL A 201 -0.14 11.53 2.99
N ARG A 202 0.40 12.70 3.35
CA ARG A 202 -0.03 13.45 4.55
C ARG A 202 -0.07 14.96 4.36
N ASP A 203 -0.63 15.68 5.32
CA ASP A 203 -0.60 17.15 5.39
C ASP A 203 -1.06 17.86 4.11
N GLY A 204 -2.05 17.31 3.40
CA GLY A 204 -2.57 17.89 2.15
C GLY A 204 -1.82 17.45 0.87
N GLY A 205 -0.84 16.56 0.99
CA GLY A 205 -0.19 15.92 -0.15
C GLY A 205 -1.15 15.06 -0.96
N ARG A 206 -0.91 14.91 -2.27
CA ARG A 206 -1.78 14.19 -3.19
C ARG A 206 -1.03 13.29 -4.17
N ILE A 207 -1.63 12.16 -4.54
CA ILE A 207 -1.19 11.31 -5.66
C ILE A 207 -2.34 11.15 -6.65
N GLU A 208 -2.07 11.30 -7.94
CA GLU A 208 -3.02 11.10 -9.03
C GLU A 208 -2.46 10.05 -10.00
N THR A 209 -3.17 8.96 -10.24
CA THR A 209 -2.71 7.89 -11.14
C THR A 209 -3.61 7.77 -12.37
N ALA A 210 -3.06 7.86 -13.58
CA ALA A 210 -3.83 7.85 -14.82
C ALA A 210 -4.35 6.47 -15.25
N ASN A 211 -3.62 5.38 -14.97
CA ASN A 211 -4.02 4.02 -15.34
C ASN A 211 -3.90 3.02 -14.18
N GLY A 212 -4.42 3.39 -13.04
CA GLY A 212 -4.65 2.46 -11.94
C GLY A 212 -3.59 2.43 -10.85
N LEU A 213 -3.87 1.64 -9.83
CA LEU A 213 -3.02 1.40 -8.66
C LEU A 213 -2.96 -0.11 -8.36
N LEU A 214 -1.75 -0.64 -8.24
CA LEU A 214 -1.49 -1.98 -7.74
C LEU A 214 -0.78 -1.89 -6.38
N LEU A 215 -1.43 -2.36 -5.32
CA LEU A 215 -0.81 -2.56 -4.00
C LEU A 215 -0.52 -4.05 -3.81
N SER A 216 0.71 -4.46 -4.13
CA SER A 216 1.07 -5.88 -4.10
C SER A 216 1.40 -6.34 -2.69
N SER A 217 0.88 -7.51 -2.32
CA SER A 217 1.49 -8.34 -1.31
C SER A 217 2.74 -8.96 -1.94
N THR A 218 3.92 -8.71 -1.37
CA THR A 218 5.08 -9.61 -1.54
C THR A 218 5.50 -10.09 -0.17
N THR A 219 6.48 -10.98 -0.05
CA THR A 219 6.90 -11.60 1.22
C THR A 219 7.23 -10.64 2.38
N GLN A 220 7.34 -9.33 2.15
CA GLN A 220 7.73 -8.33 3.15
C GLN A 220 6.66 -7.26 3.47
N GLY A 221 5.46 -7.38 2.89
CA GLY A 221 4.33 -6.48 3.12
C GLY A 221 4.49 -5.09 2.48
N SER A 222 3.36 -4.45 2.17
CA SER A 222 3.31 -3.17 1.47
C SER A 222 2.22 -2.29 2.06
N ASN A 223 2.56 -1.06 2.42
CA ASN A 223 1.66 -0.14 3.10
C ASN A 223 1.43 1.12 2.25
N LEU A 224 0.16 1.45 2.05
CA LEU A 224 -0.27 2.77 1.59
C LEU A 224 -1.00 3.47 2.75
N ILE A 225 -0.43 4.56 3.25
CA ILE A 225 -0.97 5.36 4.35
C ILE A 225 -1.42 6.72 3.80
N ILE A 226 -2.70 7.05 3.97
CA ILE A 226 -3.27 8.36 3.58
C ILE A 226 -3.79 9.03 4.85
N GLU A 227 -3.18 10.16 5.23
CA GLU A 227 -3.40 10.78 6.52
C GLU A 227 -3.79 12.26 6.41
N GLY A 228 -4.95 12.59 6.95
CA GLY A 228 -5.45 13.96 7.03
C GLY A 228 -6.52 14.29 6.00
N PRO A 229 -7.43 15.23 6.30
CA PRO A 229 -8.66 15.44 5.55
C PRO A 229 -8.46 16.06 4.16
N SER A 230 -7.27 16.57 3.88
CA SER A 230 -6.90 17.13 2.58
C SER A 230 -5.92 16.24 1.80
N SER A 231 -5.51 15.11 2.40
CA SER A 231 -4.62 14.15 1.76
C SER A 231 -5.42 13.13 0.98
N ALA A 232 -5.02 12.89 -0.26
CA ALA A 232 -5.77 12.04 -1.17
C ALA A 232 -4.90 11.27 -2.14
N VAL A 233 -5.33 10.04 -2.45
CA VAL A 233 -4.87 9.28 -3.62
C VAL A 233 -6.05 9.14 -4.57
N GLN A 234 -5.94 9.67 -5.77
CA GLN A 234 -6.94 9.56 -6.82
C GLN A 234 -6.49 8.57 -7.87
N VAL A 235 -7.27 7.52 -8.06
CA VAL A 235 -7.02 6.45 -9.02
C VAL A 235 -8.02 6.56 -10.17
N SER A 236 -7.49 6.63 -11.38
CA SER A 236 -8.25 6.63 -12.63
C SER A 236 -7.80 5.50 -13.53
N GLY A 237 -8.58 5.20 -14.57
CA GLY A 237 -8.22 4.23 -15.59
C GLY A 237 -8.77 2.85 -15.30
N THR A 238 -8.06 1.80 -15.71
CA THR A 238 -8.69 0.47 -15.85
C THR A 238 -8.47 -0.49 -14.68
N TYR A 239 -7.63 -0.14 -13.71
CA TYR A 239 -7.05 -1.12 -12.80
C TYR A 239 -6.93 -0.64 -11.35
N PHE A 240 -7.54 -1.35 -10.40
CA PHE A 240 -7.22 -1.21 -8.99
C PHE A 240 -7.28 -2.60 -8.37
N ASP A 241 -6.12 -3.15 -8.04
CA ASP A 241 -6.00 -4.47 -7.40
C ASP A 241 -5.06 -4.35 -6.18
N THR A 242 -5.38 -5.09 -5.13
CA THR A 242 -4.50 -5.25 -3.96
C THR A 242 -4.31 -6.73 -3.66
N GLY A 243 -3.16 -7.12 -3.12
CA GLY A 243 -2.95 -8.50 -2.66
C GLY A 243 -2.93 -9.54 -3.79
N ARG A 244 -2.80 -9.11 -5.05
CA ARG A 244 -2.72 -10.04 -6.17
C ARG A 244 -1.42 -10.83 -6.07
N ASP A 245 -1.55 -12.15 -5.90
CA ASP A 245 -0.44 -13.07 -6.10
C ASP A 245 0.07 -12.88 -7.53
N ILE A 246 1.19 -12.16 -7.67
CA ILE A 246 2.02 -12.26 -8.86
C ILE A 246 2.52 -13.68 -8.85
N THR A 247 1.85 -14.59 -9.59
CA THR A 247 2.03 -16.05 -9.55
C THR A 247 3.48 -16.41 -9.26
N LEU A 248 3.74 -16.66 -7.98
CA LEU A 248 5.04 -17.05 -7.49
C LEU A 248 5.17 -18.56 -7.77
N PRO A 249 6.35 -19.06 -8.18
CA PRO A 249 6.60 -20.50 -8.24
C PRO A 249 6.16 -21.19 -6.94
N ASP A 250 5.60 -22.40 -7.03
CA ASP A 250 4.91 -23.17 -5.97
C ASP A 250 5.67 -23.35 -4.62
N ASP A 251 6.92 -22.87 -4.51
CA ASP A 251 7.82 -23.02 -3.36
C ASP A 251 8.11 -21.70 -2.61
N HIS A 252 7.29 -20.65 -2.76
CA HIS A 252 7.52 -19.38 -2.05
C HIS A 252 6.73 -19.27 -0.72
N PRO A 253 7.35 -18.75 0.36
CA PRO A 253 6.71 -18.59 1.66
C PRO A 253 5.48 -17.66 1.55
N PRO A 254 4.55 -17.72 2.53
CA PRO A 254 3.34 -16.92 2.52
C PRO A 254 3.67 -15.45 2.25
N VAL A 255 2.87 -14.85 1.38
CA VAL A 255 3.02 -13.47 0.94
C VAL A 255 2.67 -12.55 2.11
N GLY A 256 3.39 -11.44 2.29
CA GLY A 256 3.12 -10.47 3.35
C GLY A 256 1.94 -9.57 2.99
N ASP A 257 1.31 -8.96 3.99
CA ASP A 257 0.03 -8.27 3.78
C ASP A 257 0.17 -6.98 2.95
N ALA A 258 -0.85 -6.71 2.14
CA ALA A 258 -1.07 -5.41 1.51
C ALA A 258 -1.98 -4.58 2.43
N VAL A 259 -1.45 -3.56 3.07
CA VAL A 259 -2.21 -2.74 4.04
C VAL A 259 -2.51 -1.37 3.46
N LEU A 260 -3.79 -1.02 3.42
CA LEU A 260 -4.28 0.32 3.12
C LEU A 260 -4.78 0.95 4.43
N THR A 261 -4.07 1.97 4.91
CA THR A 261 -4.40 2.67 6.15
C THR A 261 -4.88 4.09 5.82
N LEU A 262 -6.10 4.43 6.20
CA LEU A 262 -6.69 5.77 6.01
C LEU A 262 -6.88 6.45 7.36
N ARG A 263 -6.15 7.51 7.67
CA ARG A 263 -6.20 8.17 8.98
C ARG A 263 -6.72 9.59 8.90
N ASN A 264 -7.34 10.05 9.97
CA ASN A 264 -7.67 11.46 10.16
C ASN A 264 -8.43 12.08 8.96
N GLY A 265 -9.33 11.32 8.34
CA GLY A 265 -10.10 11.76 7.16
C GLY A 265 -9.39 11.64 5.81
N GLY A 266 -8.25 10.94 5.73
CA GLY A 266 -7.59 10.62 4.46
C GLY A 266 -8.54 9.95 3.45
N THR A 267 -8.36 10.26 2.16
CA THR A 267 -9.27 9.80 1.11
C THR A 267 -8.55 8.98 0.04
N LEU A 268 -9.08 7.80 -0.27
CA LEU A 268 -8.76 7.05 -1.49
C LEU A 268 -9.94 7.16 -2.46
N ASP A 269 -9.74 7.80 -3.60
CA ASP A 269 -10.76 7.98 -4.63
C ASP A 269 -10.48 7.12 -5.86
N ALA A 270 -11.18 5.99 -5.97
CA ALA A 270 -11.22 5.11 -7.13
C ALA A 270 -12.54 5.24 -7.91
N SER A 271 -13.32 6.31 -7.73
CA SER A 271 -14.61 6.48 -8.43
C SER A 271 -14.47 6.66 -9.95
N ASN A 272 -13.26 7.00 -10.41
CA ASN A 272 -12.94 7.20 -11.83
C ASN A 272 -12.28 5.97 -12.48
N THR A 273 -12.30 4.80 -11.82
CA THR A 273 -11.82 3.56 -12.43
C THR A 273 -12.93 2.89 -13.24
N SER A 274 -12.58 2.26 -14.37
CA SER A 274 -13.54 1.50 -15.18
C SER A 274 -13.86 0.12 -14.59
N ARG A 275 -13.15 -0.28 -13.54
CA ARG A 275 -13.34 -1.51 -12.77
C ARG A 275 -13.38 -1.14 -11.30
N ALA A 276 -14.24 -1.78 -10.54
CA ALA A 276 -14.24 -1.65 -9.09
C ALA A 276 -12.88 -2.04 -8.49
N MET A 277 -12.55 -1.42 -7.37
CA MET A 277 -11.44 -1.79 -6.52
C MET A 277 -11.56 -3.26 -6.14
N THR A 278 -10.53 -4.06 -6.41
CA THR A 278 -10.54 -5.49 -6.11
C THR A 278 -9.54 -5.81 -5.01
N LEU A 279 -10.03 -6.38 -3.91
CA LEU A 279 -9.25 -6.65 -2.72
C LEU A 279 -9.07 -8.16 -2.58
N PHE A 280 -7.90 -8.67 -2.99
CA PHE A 280 -7.57 -10.08 -2.91
C PHE A 280 -7.10 -10.50 -1.51
N SER A 281 -6.87 -11.80 -1.34
CA SER A 281 -6.36 -12.39 -0.10
C SER A 281 -5.17 -11.62 0.46
N GLN A 282 -5.10 -11.52 1.79
CA GLN A 282 -4.04 -10.82 2.53
C GLN A 282 -3.99 -9.31 2.29
N THR A 283 -5.11 -8.74 1.84
CA THR A 283 -5.30 -7.28 1.89
C THR A 283 -5.99 -6.91 3.19
N ARG A 284 -5.50 -5.88 3.88
CA ARG A 284 -6.19 -5.25 5.01
C ARG A 284 -6.49 -3.79 4.70
N ILE A 285 -7.70 -3.33 4.98
CA ILE A 285 -8.09 -1.92 4.96
C ILE A 285 -8.41 -1.49 6.39
N GLU A 286 -7.81 -0.40 6.85
CA GLU A 286 -7.96 0.08 8.22
C GLU A 286 -8.01 1.61 8.39
N GLY A 287 -8.58 2.06 9.51
CA GLY A 287 -8.52 3.44 9.99
C GLY A 287 -9.85 4.23 10.00
N THR A 288 -9.75 5.54 9.83
CA THR A 288 -10.83 6.54 10.01
C THR A 288 -11.08 7.39 8.75
N GLY A 289 -10.87 6.85 7.55
CA GLY A 289 -10.93 7.60 6.30
C GLY A 289 -12.05 7.19 5.35
N THR A 290 -11.97 7.73 4.12
CA THR A 290 -13.01 7.54 3.10
C THR A 290 -12.45 6.83 1.88
N LEU A 291 -13.20 5.84 1.39
CA LEU A 291 -13.02 5.17 0.11
C LEU A 291 -14.15 5.57 -0.84
N MET A 292 -13.78 5.94 -2.06
CA MET A 292 -14.73 6.28 -3.14
C MET A 292 -14.55 5.34 -4.32
N GLY A 293 -15.65 4.98 -4.96
CA GLY A 293 -15.70 3.93 -5.99
C GLY A 293 -16.14 2.58 -5.44
N ASP A 294 -16.66 1.73 -6.32
CA ASP A 294 -17.12 0.39 -5.97
C ASP A 294 -15.93 -0.48 -5.53
N ALA A 295 -16.16 -1.40 -4.59
CA ALA A 295 -15.14 -2.32 -4.09
C ALA A 295 -15.64 -3.77 -3.98
N TYR A 296 -14.80 -4.73 -4.37
CA TYR A 296 -15.01 -6.17 -4.24
C TYR A 296 -14.06 -6.80 -3.22
N PHE A 297 -14.60 -7.59 -2.31
CA PHE A 297 -13.90 -8.22 -1.19
C PHE A 297 -13.82 -9.75 -1.37
N TYR A 298 -12.60 -10.31 -1.41
CA TYR A 298 -12.38 -11.75 -1.61
C TYR A 298 -12.01 -12.46 -0.30
N GLN A 299 -12.10 -13.80 -0.31
CA GLN A 299 -11.62 -14.62 0.79
C GLN A 299 -10.18 -14.24 1.20
N GLY A 300 -9.98 -13.99 2.49
CA GLY A 300 -8.68 -13.68 3.07
C GLY A 300 -8.32 -12.19 3.06
N SER A 301 -9.12 -11.29 2.49
CA SER A 301 -9.01 -9.86 2.78
C SER A 301 -9.76 -9.51 4.07
N THR A 302 -9.36 -8.42 4.72
CA THR A 302 -9.98 -7.92 5.96
C THR A 302 -10.31 -6.43 5.87
N ILE A 303 -11.55 -6.05 6.19
CA ILE A 303 -11.91 -4.68 6.58
C ILE A 303 -11.84 -4.64 8.09
N ASP A 304 -11.02 -3.74 8.60
CA ASP A 304 -10.79 -3.58 10.03
C ASP A 304 -10.74 -2.09 10.32
N PRO A 305 -11.87 -1.43 10.62
CA PRO A 305 -11.85 0.00 10.87
C PRO A 305 -10.84 0.37 11.96
N GLY A 306 -10.67 -0.49 12.96
CA GLY A 306 -9.68 -0.34 14.00
C GLY A 306 -8.24 -0.44 13.47
N GLU A 307 -7.38 0.42 13.96
CA GLU A 307 -5.95 0.32 13.71
C GLU A 307 -5.23 -0.04 15.01
N HIS A 308 -4.59 -1.21 15.08
CA HIS A 308 -3.63 -1.55 16.15
C HIS A 308 -4.10 -1.17 17.57
N ASN A 309 -5.31 -1.61 17.96
CA ASN A 309 -5.98 -1.32 19.25
C ASN A 309 -6.55 0.12 19.38
N GLU A 310 -6.65 0.87 18.30
CA GLU A 310 -7.45 2.10 18.23
C GLU A 310 -8.77 1.79 17.53
N TYR A 311 -9.84 2.48 17.94
CA TYR A 311 -11.16 2.34 17.32
C TYR A 311 -11.27 3.26 16.10
N GLY A 312 -11.78 2.73 15.00
CA GLY A 312 -11.87 3.47 13.74
C GLY A 312 -13.26 3.61 13.16
N HIS A 313 -13.34 4.43 12.10
CA HIS A 313 -14.56 4.64 11.33
C HIS A 313 -14.24 4.76 9.85
N LEU A 314 -14.41 3.67 9.12
CA LEU A 314 -14.25 3.65 7.67
C LEU A 314 -15.56 4.03 6.97
N SER A 315 -15.44 4.79 5.88
CA SER A 315 -16.56 5.19 5.04
C SER A 315 -16.34 4.76 3.59
N PHE A 316 -17.27 3.99 3.04
CA PHE A 316 -17.38 3.65 1.63
C PHE A 316 -18.54 4.43 1.02
N THR A 317 -18.26 5.32 0.07
CA THR A 317 -19.28 6.19 -0.52
C THR A 317 -20.08 5.54 -1.65
N HIS A 318 -19.72 4.31 -2.02
CA HIS A 318 -20.26 3.54 -3.14
C HIS A 318 -20.50 2.08 -2.70
N GLN A 319 -20.74 1.17 -3.65
CA GLN A 319 -21.03 -0.22 -3.33
C GLN A 319 -19.79 -0.94 -2.77
N LEU A 320 -19.99 -1.69 -1.70
CA LEU A 320 -19.06 -2.68 -1.16
C LEU A 320 -19.69 -4.07 -1.30
N ASP A 321 -19.04 -4.94 -2.06
CA ASP A 321 -19.55 -6.25 -2.41
C ASP A 321 -18.60 -7.37 -1.98
N SER A 322 -19.09 -8.23 -1.10
CA SER A 322 -18.36 -9.40 -0.59
C SER A 322 -18.83 -10.72 -1.21
N VAL A 323 -19.73 -10.68 -2.19
CA VAL A 323 -20.32 -11.84 -2.86
C VAL A 323 -20.08 -11.75 -4.36
N LEU A 324 -19.06 -12.45 -4.84
CA LEU A 324 -18.81 -12.49 -6.27
C LEU A 324 -19.64 -13.57 -6.95
N GLU A 325 -20.62 -13.13 -7.73
CA GLU A 325 -21.50 -14.01 -8.52
C GLU A 325 -20.74 -14.88 -9.54
N PHE A 326 -19.48 -14.55 -9.87
CA PHE A 326 -18.72 -15.24 -10.91
C PHE A 326 -18.22 -16.64 -10.51
N ASN A 327 -18.21 -16.99 -9.22
CA ASN A 327 -17.85 -18.33 -8.78
C ASN A 327 -18.48 -18.65 -7.41
N SER A 328 -19.53 -19.47 -7.40
CA SER A 328 -20.32 -19.85 -6.21
C SER A 328 -19.55 -20.64 -5.12
N SER A 329 -18.23 -20.67 -5.18
CA SER A 329 -17.33 -21.31 -4.20
C SER A 329 -16.39 -20.35 -3.48
N ILE A 330 -16.34 -19.07 -3.88
CA ILE A 330 -15.54 -18.06 -3.19
C ILE A 330 -16.39 -17.49 -2.05
N THR A 331 -15.90 -17.66 -0.82
CA THR A 331 -16.45 -16.97 0.37
C THR A 331 -15.93 -15.54 0.39
N GLY A 332 -16.72 -14.60 0.93
CA GLY A 332 -16.28 -13.21 1.11
C GLY A 332 -15.09 -13.11 2.08
N GLY A 333 -14.52 -11.91 2.20
CA GLY A 333 -13.47 -11.62 3.20
C GLY A 333 -14.02 -11.51 4.63
N THR A 334 -13.23 -10.91 5.51
CA THR A 334 -13.58 -10.70 6.93
C THR A 334 -13.88 -9.23 7.20
N PHE A 335 -14.96 -8.96 7.91
CA PHE A 335 -15.25 -7.68 8.53
C PHE A 335 -14.93 -7.82 10.01
N HIS A 336 -13.84 -7.20 10.47
CA HIS A 336 -13.38 -7.22 11.85
C HIS A 336 -13.80 -5.93 12.55
N PHE A 337 -14.30 -6.05 13.79
CA PHE A 337 -14.70 -4.91 14.62
C PHE A 337 -14.27 -5.09 16.06
N ASP A 338 -13.61 -4.09 16.62
CA ASP A 338 -13.27 -3.99 18.03
C ASP A 338 -14.29 -3.17 18.84
N ILE A 339 -14.62 -3.65 20.04
CA ILE A 339 -15.49 -2.95 21.00
C ILE A 339 -14.75 -2.69 22.32
N GLY A 340 -14.56 -1.42 22.67
CA GLY A 340 -13.95 -1.01 23.95
C GLY A 340 -14.89 -0.34 24.95
N SER A 341 -15.98 0.24 24.47
CA SER A 341 -17.00 0.88 25.29
C SER A 341 -18.23 1.20 24.45
N THR A 342 -19.29 1.70 25.07
CA THR A 342 -20.48 2.17 24.34
C THR A 342 -20.22 3.34 23.41
N ASP A 343 -19.12 4.08 23.60
CA ASP A 343 -18.76 5.24 22.80
C ASP A 343 -17.55 5.01 21.89
N ASN A 344 -16.72 4.01 22.20
CA ASN A 344 -15.49 3.69 21.48
C ASN A 344 -15.53 2.24 20.99
N PHE A 345 -15.86 2.09 19.72
CA PHE A 345 -15.93 0.84 18.99
C PHE A 345 -15.81 1.13 17.50
N ASP A 346 -15.42 0.13 16.74
CA ASP A 346 -15.24 0.25 15.29
C ASP A 346 -16.56 0.43 14.55
N ARG A 347 -16.51 1.24 13.49
CA ARG A 347 -17.67 1.53 12.65
C ARG A 347 -17.34 1.44 11.19
N LEU A 348 -18.30 0.94 10.43
CA LEU A 348 -18.27 0.92 8.98
C LEU A 348 -19.51 1.64 8.45
N SER A 349 -19.31 2.71 7.69
CA SER A 349 -20.36 3.34 6.90
C SER A 349 -20.21 2.96 5.43
N VAL A 350 -21.29 2.52 4.79
CA VAL A 350 -21.29 2.12 3.38
C VAL A 350 -22.53 2.71 2.72
N HIS A 351 -22.47 3.04 1.43
CA HIS A 351 -23.70 3.32 0.69
C HIS A 351 -24.49 2.01 0.49
N ASP A 352 -24.00 1.09 -0.33
CA ASP A 352 -24.61 -0.22 -0.54
C ASP A 352 -23.67 -1.35 -0.11
N LEU A 353 -24.12 -2.23 0.78
CA LEU A 353 -23.40 -3.43 1.21
C LEU A 353 -24.08 -4.69 0.68
N ILE A 354 -23.34 -5.51 -0.06
CA ILE A 354 -23.71 -6.90 -0.33
C ILE A 354 -22.89 -7.79 0.61
N ALA A 355 -23.53 -8.24 1.68
CA ALA A 355 -22.92 -9.02 2.75
C ALA A 355 -22.70 -10.49 2.34
N GLY A 356 -21.62 -11.05 2.88
CA GLY A 356 -21.01 -12.35 2.59
C GLY A 356 -19.76 -12.51 3.45
N GLY A 357 -19.10 -13.67 3.40
CA GLY A 357 -17.88 -13.89 4.17
C GLY A 357 -18.10 -13.94 5.69
N THR A 358 -17.15 -13.41 6.46
CA THR A 358 -17.18 -13.48 7.94
C THR A 358 -17.38 -12.12 8.56
N LEU A 359 -18.35 -12.00 9.47
CA LEU A 359 -18.42 -10.91 10.45
C LEU A 359 -17.76 -11.37 11.74
N GLU A 360 -16.68 -10.71 12.15
CA GLU A 360 -15.94 -10.99 13.38
C GLU A 360 -15.97 -9.78 14.30
N VAL A 361 -16.23 -10.04 15.58
CA VAL A 361 -16.24 -9.02 16.63
C VAL A 361 -15.28 -9.43 17.72
N ALA A 362 -14.50 -8.49 18.21
CA ALA A 362 -13.64 -8.63 19.37
C ALA A 362 -13.98 -7.59 20.45
N ILE A 363 -13.64 -7.91 21.68
CA ILE A 363 -13.77 -7.01 22.82
C ILE A 363 -12.36 -6.66 23.29
N ALA A 364 -12.09 -5.38 23.55
CA ALA A 364 -10.85 -4.95 24.17
C ALA A 364 -10.73 -5.50 25.60
N ASP A 365 -9.50 -5.85 26.01
CA ASP A 365 -9.20 -6.67 27.21
C ASP A 365 -9.85 -6.21 28.53
N ASP A 366 -10.26 -4.96 28.67
CA ASP A 366 -10.82 -4.37 29.89
C ASP A 366 -12.32 -4.02 29.81
N PHE A 367 -12.96 -4.21 28.65
CA PHE A 367 -14.36 -3.88 28.48
C PHE A 367 -15.30 -5.00 28.96
N ILE A 368 -16.16 -4.68 29.93
CA ILE A 368 -17.21 -5.56 30.43
C ILE A 368 -18.55 -5.07 29.88
N ALA A 369 -19.08 -5.78 28.90
CA ALA A 369 -20.38 -5.50 28.32
C ALA A 369 -21.52 -5.69 29.35
N GLU A 370 -22.45 -4.73 29.40
CA GLU A 370 -23.62 -4.76 30.29
C GLU A 370 -24.92 -5.03 29.53
N TYR A 371 -25.87 -5.69 30.19
CA TYR A 371 -27.18 -5.96 29.62
C TYR A 371 -27.86 -4.69 29.10
N GLY A 372 -28.34 -4.76 27.86
CA GLY A 372 -29.07 -3.68 27.19
C GLY A 372 -28.18 -2.69 26.44
N GLN A 373 -26.85 -2.84 26.48
CA GLN A 373 -25.96 -2.07 25.59
C GLN A 373 -26.15 -2.48 24.13
N THR A 374 -25.95 -1.51 23.24
CA THR A 374 -26.13 -1.67 21.79
C THR A 374 -24.96 -1.04 21.02
N PHE A 375 -24.57 -1.65 19.91
CA PHE A 375 -23.45 -1.20 19.09
C PHE A 375 -23.82 -1.23 17.60
N ASP A 376 -23.92 -0.07 16.98
CA ASP A 376 -24.21 0.08 15.55
C ASP A 376 -22.89 -0.02 14.76
N ILE A 377 -22.42 -1.23 14.51
CA ILE A 377 -21.09 -1.49 13.92
C ILE A 377 -21.06 -1.30 12.40
N ILE A 378 -22.18 -1.52 11.72
CA ILE A 378 -22.34 -1.27 10.28
C ILE A 378 -23.55 -0.39 10.06
N ASN A 379 -23.38 0.72 9.35
CA ASN A 379 -24.44 1.60 8.87
C ASN A 379 -24.40 1.65 7.34
N ALA A 380 -25.42 1.13 6.68
CA ALA A 380 -25.56 1.10 5.23
C ALA A 380 -26.86 1.78 4.77
N ASP A 381 -26.86 2.42 3.60
CA ASP A 381 -28.12 2.88 3.00
C ASP A 381 -28.95 1.67 2.54
N THR A 382 -28.27 0.67 1.98
CA THR A 382 -28.85 -0.64 1.66
C THR A 382 -27.90 -1.78 2.08
N LEU A 383 -28.41 -2.76 2.83
CA LEU A 383 -27.75 -4.04 3.09
C LEU A 383 -28.56 -5.16 2.44
N THR A 384 -27.89 -5.97 1.62
CA THR A 384 -28.44 -7.19 1.02
C THR A 384 -27.49 -8.36 1.23
N GLY A 385 -27.98 -9.61 1.08
CA GLY A 385 -27.19 -10.80 1.40
C GLY A 385 -27.16 -11.11 2.90
N ASP A 386 -26.36 -12.10 3.26
CA ASP A 386 -26.13 -12.55 4.64
C ASP A 386 -24.63 -12.85 4.82
N PHE A 387 -24.09 -12.73 6.03
CA PHE A 387 -22.75 -13.22 6.33
C PHE A 387 -22.75 -14.76 6.35
N ASP A 388 -21.71 -15.38 5.77
CA ASP A 388 -21.52 -16.84 5.78
C ASP A 388 -21.22 -17.35 7.20
N LEU A 389 -20.51 -16.54 7.99
CA LEU A 389 -20.14 -16.82 9.36
C LEU A 389 -20.20 -15.56 10.21
N ILE A 390 -20.75 -15.68 11.42
CA ILE A 390 -20.73 -14.62 12.43
C ILE A 390 -19.97 -15.15 13.65
N VAL A 391 -18.86 -14.51 13.99
CA VAL A 391 -17.99 -14.82 15.13
C VAL A 391 -18.14 -13.71 16.15
N LEU A 392 -18.79 -14.01 17.27
CA LEU A 392 -18.98 -13.08 18.38
C LEU A 392 -18.22 -13.58 19.62
N PRO A 393 -17.65 -12.68 20.43
CA PRO A 393 -16.91 -13.06 21.62
C PRO A 393 -17.88 -13.54 22.73
N GLU A 394 -17.37 -14.40 23.62
CA GLU A 394 -18.10 -14.77 24.83
C GLU A 394 -18.11 -13.59 25.82
N LEU A 395 -19.25 -13.33 26.44
CA LEU A 395 -19.39 -12.28 27.46
C LEU A 395 -19.42 -12.89 28.87
N GLU A 396 -18.99 -12.10 29.85
CA GLU A 396 -19.13 -12.49 31.26
C GLU A 396 -20.62 -12.57 31.70
N GLY A 397 -20.88 -13.25 32.82
CA GLY A 397 -22.16 -13.12 33.50
C GLY A 397 -23.38 -13.75 32.83
N SER A 398 -23.20 -14.76 31.96
CA SER A 398 -24.28 -15.36 31.14
C SER A 398 -24.91 -14.36 30.15
N LEU A 399 -24.16 -13.37 29.71
CA LEU A 399 -24.54 -12.48 28.61
C LEU A 399 -24.03 -13.05 27.28
N PHE A 400 -24.59 -12.56 26.18
CA PHE A 400 -24.08 -12.81 24.83
C PHE A 400 -24.41 -11.62 23.93
N PHE A 401 -23.70 -11.50 22.82
CA PHE A 401 -24.08 -10.62 21.74
C PHE A 401 -25.12 -11.29 20.83
N GLU A 402 -26.24 -10.60 20.61
CA GLU A 402 -27.19 -10.90 19.56
C GLU A 402 -26.97 -9.90 18.41
N ALA A 403 -26.62 -10.40 17.22
CA ALA A 403 -26.50 -9.57 16.03
C ALA A 403 -27.86 -9.43 15.34
N ASP A 404 -28.38 -8.20 15.24
CA ASP A 404 -29.54 -7.84 14.44
C ASP A 404 -29.07 -7.31 13.09
N ILE A 405 -29.28 -8.10 12.04
CA ILE A 405 -28.96 -7.75 10.65
C ILE A 405 -30.24 -7.27 9.98
N HIS A 406 -30.25 -6.03 9.52
CA HIS A 406 -31.39 -5.41 8.86
C HIS A 406 -30.95 -4.67 7.59
N ALA A 407 -31.92 -4.17 6.83
CA ALA A 407 -31.68 -3.58 5.51
C ALA A 407 -30.82 -2.30 5.52
N GLN A 408 -30.45 -1.77 6.68
CA GLN A 408 -29.66 -0.55 6.86
C GLN A 408 -28.38 -0.80 7.66
N GLY A 409 -28.03 -2.05 7.98
CA GLY A 409 -26.81 -2.32 8.74
C GLY A 409 -26.89 -3.48 9.71
N VAL A 410 -25.97 -3.45 10.67
CA VAL A 410 -25.80 -4.46 11.70
C VAL A 410 -25.67 -3.79 13.05
N THR A 411 -26.56 -4.18 13.97
CA THR A 411 -26.56 -3.74 15.36
C THR A 411 -26.28 -4.94 16.26
N LEU A 412 -25.36 -4.81 17.22
CA LEU A 412 -25.15 -5.81 18.26
C LEU A 412 -25.89 -5.43 19.53
N HIS A 413 -26.61 -6.37 20.14
CA HIS A 413 -27.29 -6.20 21.41
C HIS A 413 -26.69 -7.11 22.48
N VAL A 414 -26.43 -6.57 23.67
CA VAL A 414 -26.01 -7.37 24.83
C VAL A 414 -27.25 -7.89 25.55
N VAL A 415 -27.48 -9.20 25.46
CA VAL A 415 -28.69 -9.86 25.96
C VAL A 415 -28.36 -11.03 26.90
N PRO A 416 -29.27 -11.44 27.81
CA PRO A 416 -29.05 -12.56 28.73
C PRO A 416 -29.26 -13.88 28.00
N ALA A 417 -28.36 -14.85 28.21
CA ALA A 417 -28.34 -16.17 27.56
C ALA A 417 -29.74 -16.73 27.28
N PRO A 418 -30.03 -17.21 26.06
CA PRO A 418 -31.36 -17.68 25.73
C PRO A 418 -31.73 -18.81 26.70
N ALA A 419 -32.94 -18.78 27.26
CA ALA A 419 -33.35 -19.77 28.25
C ALA A 419 -33.23 -21.23 27.73
N SER A 420 -33.25 -21.43 26.42
CA SER A 420 -32.99 -22.71 25.74
C SER A 420 -31.59 -23.29 26.03
N MET A 421 -30.56 -22.44 26.13
CA MET A 421 -29.19 -22.87 26.47
C MET A 421 -29.13 -23.43 27.90
N ILE A 422 -29.87 -22.82 28.83
CA ILE A 422 -29.98 -23.29 30.23
C ILE A 422 -30.65 -24.68 30.26
N VAL A 423 -31.68 -24.90 29.44
CA VAL A 423 -32.36 -26.20 29.34
C VAL A 423 -31.45 -27.28 28.74
N LEU A 424 -30.61 -26.93 27.75
CA LEU A 424 -29.65 -27.89 27.17
C LEU A 424 -28.54 -28.26 28.18
N ALA A 425 -28.03 -27.28 28.93
CA ALA A 425 -27.09 -27.53 30.01
C ALA A 425 -27.71 -28.42 31.11
N LEU A 426 -28.96 -28.16 31.50
CA LEU A 426 -29.67 -28.98 32.49
C LEU A 426 -29.93 -30.42 31.98
N THR A 427 -30.29 -30.60 30.72
CA THR A 427 -30.58 -31.95 30.16
C THR A 427 -29.31 -32.78 29.94
N THR A 428 -28.17 -32.16 29.65
CA THR A 428 -26.87 -32.87 29.60
C THR A 428 -26.36 -33.28 30.98
N LEU A 429 -26.68 -32.50 32.02
CA LEU A 429 -26.43 -32.88 33.42
C LEU A 429 -27.35 -34.01 33.91
N ILE A 430 -28.58 -34.10 33.42
CA ILE A 430 -29.51 -35.22 33.71
C ILE A 430 -29.24 -36.40 32.76
N ARG A 431 -27.97 -36.74 32.50
CA ARG A 431 -27.64 -38.02 31.86
C ARG A 431 -27.74 -39.10 32.94
N PRO A 432 -28.74 -40.00 32.89
CA PRO A 432 -28.91 -41.01 33.93
C PRO A 432 -27.62 -41.82 34.05
N ARG A 433 -27.02 -41.78 35.25
CA ARG A 433 -25.81 -42.52 35.59
C ARG A 433 -26.09 -43.98 35.26
N ARG A 434 -25.54 -44.46 34.14
CA ARG A 434 -25.74 -45.82 33.66
C ARG A 434 -25.08 -46.73 34.68
N ASN A 435 -25.87 -47.24 35.63
CA ASN A 435 -25.43 -48.23 36.61
C ASN A 435 -24.87 -49.42 35.82
N ARG A 436 -23.54 -49.55 35.78
CA ARG A 436 -22.88 -50.75 35.28
C ARG A 436 -23.24 -51.85 36.28
N ALA A 437 -24.15 -52.74 35.88
CA ALA A 437 -24.31 -54.02 36.54
C ALA A 437 -22.99 -54.80 36.39
N ILE A 438 -22.52 -55.32 37.52
CA ILE A 438 -21.30 -56.15 37.68
C ILE A 438 -21.52 -57.51 37.02
#